data_AF-A0A937J2Q4-F1
#
_entry.id   AF-A0A937J2Q4-F1
#
_cell.length_a   1.000
_cell.length_b   1.000
_cell.length_c   1.000
_cell.angle_alpha   90.00
_cell.angle_beta   90.00
_cell.angle_gamma   90.00
#
_symmetry.space_group_name_H-M   'P 1'
#
loop_
_entity.id
_entity.type
_entity.pdbx_description
1 polymer ?
#
loop_
_entity_poly.entity_id
_entity_poly.type
_entity_poly.pdbx_seq_one_letter_code
_entity_poly.pdbx_strand_id
1 'polypeptide(L)'
;MSCNTEPLTIYSSIDGINHENILNGPGSIKKHTLELIYHLDSSISNENFELLINELDSGSNIWKKYYLNGLTFYCNRLNTDQQLKLESALFKYLIFYPKEYSECIKKMEIQKSDCFLFSISNYIRLYLSRKEITIISMKNVAKNHCKNCTDSEIDFIYNYLDLANSILNE
;
A
#
# COMPACT_ATOMS: atom_id res chain seq x y z
N MET A 1 33.75 -29.13 11.91
CA MET A 1 32.37 -29.12 11.38
C MET A 1 32.12 -27.74 10.79
N SER A 2 32.08 -27.64 9.46
CA SER A 2 31.70 -26.41 8.75
C SER A 2 30.18 -26.34 8.74
N CYS A 3 29.59 -25.31 9.36
CA CYS A 3 28.18 -25.02 9.19
C CYS A 3 27.97 -24.44 7.78
N ASN A 4 27.82 -25.32 6.79
CA ASN A 4 27.25 -24.94 5.50
C ASN A 4 25.73 -24.82 5.69
N THR A 5 25.27 -23.72 6.27
CA THR A 5 23.87 -23.33 6.12
C THR A 5 23.71 -22.87 4.68
N GLU A 6 23.10 -23.70 3.84
CA GLU A 6 22.57 -23.25 2.56
C GLU A 6 21.75 -21.97 2.81
N PRO A 7 21.91 -20.92 2.00
CA PRO A 7 21.13 -19.71 2.17
C PRO A 7 19.65 -20.10 2.14
N LEU A 8 18.88 -19.62 3.12
CA LEU A 8 17.43 -19.76 3.17
C LEU A 8 16.87 -19.18 1.86
N THR A 9 16.66 -20.04 0.87
CA THR A 9 16.10 -19.69 -0.42
C THR A 9 14.67 -19.23 -0.19
N ILE A 10 14.41 -17.93 -0.38
CA ILE A 10 13.09 -17.33 -0.28
C ILE A 10 12.30 -17.68 -1.55
N TYR A 11 11.88 -18.93 -1.67
CA TYR A 11 10.88 -19.34 -2.66
C TYR A 11 9.50 -18.98 -2.12
N SER A 12 8.88 -17.92 -2.64
CA SER A 12 7.44 -17.72 -2.45
C SER A 12 6.69 -18.51 -3.52
N SER A 13 6.43 -19.80 -3.26
CA SER A 13 5.57 -20.63 -4.12
C SER A 13 4.07 -20.25 -4.04
N ILE A 14 3.74 -19.22 -3.25
CA ILE A 14 2.36 -18.85 -2.89
C ILE A 14 1.78 -17.81 -3.84
N ASP A 15 2.62 -16.93 -4.40
CA ASP A 15 2.21 -15.84 -5.29
C ASP A 15 2.62 -16.07 -6.76
N GLY A 16 3.36 -17.15 -7.07
CA GLY A 16 3.83 -17.43 -8.42
C GLY A 16 4.94 -16.48 -8.91
N ILE A 17 5.53 -15.68 -8.01
CA ILE A 17 6.63 -14.77 -8.31
C ILE A 17 7.95 -15.41 -7.88
N ASN A 18 8.92 -15.47 -8.80
CA ASN A 18 10.27 -15.88 -8.45
C ASN A 18 11.05 -14.68 -7.83
N HIS A 19 10.89 -14.48 -6.52
CA HIS A 19 11.55 -13.39 -5.79
C HIS A 19 13.08 -13.48 -5.85
N GLU A 20 13.65 -14.68 -5.80
CA GLU A 20 15.09 -14.91 -5.86
C GLU A 20 15.68 -14.41 -7.19
N ASN A 21 15.07 -14.77 -8.32
CA ASN A 21 15.52 -14.29 -9.64
C ASN A 21 15.45 -12.77 -9.76
N ILE A 22 14.47 -12.13 -9.11
CA ILE A 22 14.32 -10.68 -9.14
C ILE A 22 15.38 -10.01 -8.28
N LEU A 23 15.64 -10.53 -7.07
CA LEU A 23 16.68 -10.04 -6.16
C LEU A 23 18.08 -10.21 -6.76
N ASN A 24 18.34 -11.31 -7.46
CA ASN A 24 19.61 -11.58 -8.14
C ASN A 24 19.73 -10.89 -9.51
N GLY A 25 18.64 -10.30 -10.01
CA GLY A 25 18.57 -9.63 -11.29
C GLY A 25 19.11 -8.19 -11.30
N PRO A 26 19.02 -7.52 -12.46
CA PRO A 26 19.39 -6.10 -12.58
C PRO A 26 18.49 -5.20 -11.71
N GLY A 27 18.98 -3.99 -11.43
CA GLY A 27 18.23 -2.97 -10.70
C GLY A 27 16.86 -2.72 -11.36
N SER A 28 15.80 -2.84 -10.56
CA SER A 28 14.42 -2.60 -11.00
C SER A 28 13.55 -2.20 -9.81
N ILE A 29 12.41 -1.59 -10.07
CA ILE A 29 11.47 -1.22 -8.99
C ILE A 29 10.95 -2.46 -8.23
N LYS A 30 10.80 -3.59 -8.92
CA LYS A 30 10.43 -4.88 -8.29
C LYS A 30 11.50 -5.36 -7.33
N LYS A 31 12.77 -5.30 -7.74
CA LYS A 31 13.92 -5.63 -6.90
C LYS A 31 13.98 -4.71 -5.68
N HIS A 32 13.94 -3.39 -5.89
CA HIS A 32 13.92 -2.39 -4.82
C HIS A 32 12.79 -2.65 -3.81
N THR A 33 11.59 -2.95 -4.31
CA THR A 33 10.42 -3.26 -3.46
C THR A 33 10.69 -4.48 -2.58
N LEU A 34 11.25 -5.55 -3.14
CA LEU A 34 11.58 -6.75 -2.39
C LEU A 34 12.74 -6.52 -1.40
N GLU A 35 13.74 -5.73 -1.78
CA GLU A 35 14.86 -5.36 -0.92
C GLU A 35 14.38 -4.59 0.33
N LEU A 36 13.43 -3.67 0.17
CA LEU A 36 12.77 -2.99 1.28
C LEU A 36 12.00 -3.99 2.16
N ILE A 37 11.11 -4.80 1.57
CA ILE A 37 10.23 -5.73 2.30
C ILE A 37 11.03 -6.79 3.07
N TYR A 38 12.14 -7.26 2.51
CA TYR A 38 13.03 -8.24 3.14
C TYR A 38 14.14 -7.62 3.97
N HIS A 39 14.14 -6.30 4.16
CA HIS A 39 15.14 -5.57 4.94
C HIS A 39 16.58 -5.81 4.45
N LEU A 40 16.75 -6.06 3.15
CA LEU A 40 18.06 -6.25 2.50
C LEU A 40 18.70 -4.91 2.14
N ASP A 41 17.87 -3.91 1.84
CA ASP A 41 18.28 -2.52 1.70
C ASP A 41 17.24 -1.63 2.40
N SER A 42 17.73 -0.59 3.09
CA SER A 42 16.89 0.43 3.73
C SER A 42 17.02 1.79 3.06
N SER A 43 17.80 1.87 1.98
CA SER A 43 17.93 3.05 1.16
C SER A 43 16.57 3.44 0.61
N ILE A 44 16.20 4.69 0.81
CA ILE A 44 14.99 5.27 0.26
C ILE A 44 15.42 6.42 -0.64
N SER A 45 14.95 6.40 -1.88
CA SER A 45 15.20 7.48 -2.84
C SER A 45 13.89 8.05 -3.33
N ASN A 46 13.92 9.33 -3.69
CA ASN A 46 12.79 10.03 -4.29
C ASN A 46 12.40 9.39 -5.63
N GLU A 47 13.38 8.96 -6.43
CA GLU A 47 13.12 8.29 -7.70
C GLU A 47 12.33 6.99 -7.50
N ASN A 48 12.76 6.14 -6.56
CA ASN A 48 12.04 4.91 -6.26
C ASN A 48 10.66 5.16 -5.65
N PHE A 49 10.49 6.23 -4.86
CA PHE A 49 9.16 6.62 -4.37
C PHE A 49 8.20 6.92 -5.53
N GLU A 50 8.61 7.76 -6.48
CA GLU A 50 7.78 8.11 -7.64
C GLU A 50 7.46 6.88 -8.49
N LEU A 51 8.43 5.98 -8.67
CA LEU A 51 8.21 4.72 -9.38
C LEU A 51 7.22 3.81 -8.64
N LEU A 52 7.31 3.68 -7.31
CA LEU A 52 6.35 2.91 -6.51
C LEU A 52 4.92 3.46 -6.63
N ILE A 53 4.76 4.79 -6.59
CA ILE A 53 3.46 5.45 -6.76
C ILE A 53 2.88 5.15 -8.15
N ASN A 54 3.69 5.28 -9.20
CA ASN A 54 3.26 5.03 -10.58
C ASN A 54 2.88 3.56 -10.79
N GLU A 55 3.64 2.64 -10.23
CA GLU A 55 3.41 1.19 -10.34
C GLU A 55 2.23 0.71 -9.49
N LEU A 56 1.90 1.39 -8.38
CA LEU A 56 0.67 1.11 -7.64
C LEU A 56 -0.58 1.36 -8.52
N ASP A 57 -0.53 2.38 -9.39
CA ASP A 57 -1.63 2.70 -10.29
C ASP A 57 -1.64 1.83 -11.55
N SER A 58 -0.50 1.69 -12.22
CA SER A 58 -0.38 1.12 -13.56
C SER A 58 0.22 -0.29 -13.62
N GLY A 59 0.86 -0.74 -12.54
CA GLY A 59 1.55 -2.02 -12.47
C GLY A 59 0.59 -3.21 -12.49
N SER A 60 1.15 -4.40 -12.70
CA SER A 60 0.37 -5.64 -12.69
C SER A 60 -0.25 -5.90 -11.32
N ASN A 61 -1.52 -6.35 -11.27
CA ASN A 61 -2.26 -6.59 -10.03
C ASN A 61 -1.47 -7.40 -8.98
N ILE A 62 -0.73 -8.42 -9.42
CA ILE A 62 0.03 -9.28 -8.51
C ILE A 62 1.11 -8.51 -7.72
N TRP A 63 1.65 -7.44 -8.32
CA TRP A 63 2.71 -6.62 -7.72
C TRP A 63 2.19 -5.45 -6.89
N LYS A 64 0.95 -4.99 -7.12
CA LYS A 64 0.39 -3.81 -6.44
C LYS A 64 0.44 -3.93 -4.92
N LYS A 65 0.15 -5.11 -4.37
CA LYS A 65 0.27 -5.38 -2.92
C LYS A 65 1.71 -5.22 -2.38
N TYR A 66 2.72 -5.55 -3.18
CA TYR A 66 4.13 -5.37 -2.78
C TYR A 66 4.50 -3.90 -2.87
N TYR A 67 4.08 -3.19 -3.93
CA TYR A 67 4.32 -1.75 -4.04
C TYR A 67 3.65 -0.98 -2.91
N LEU A 68 2.42 -1.34 -2.56
CA LEU A 68 1.71 -0.81 -1.40
C LEU A 68 2.49 -1.07 -0.11
N ASN A 69 3.00 -2.28 0.10
CA ASN A 69 3.82 -2.59 1.27
C ASN A 69 5.16 -1.82 1.27
N GLY A 70 5.82 -1.70 0.11
CA GLY A 70 7.04 -0.92 -0.07
C GLY A 70 6.85 0.56 0.28
N LEU A 71 5.70 1.15 -0.06
CA LEU A 71 5.37 2.54 0.29
C LEU A 71 5.29 2.77 1.80
N THR A 72 5.09 1.73 2.63
CA THR A 72 5.11 1.88 4.10
C THR A 72 6.48 2.32 4.63
N PHE A 73 7.57 1.99 3.93
CA PHE A 73 8.93 2.37 4.32
C PHE A 73 9.22 3.86 4.13
N TYR A 74 8.38 4.55 3.37
CA TYR A 74 8.46 5.99 3.14
C TYR A 74 7.69 6.81 4.16
N CYS A 75 6.85 6.17 4.99
CA CYS A 75 6.14 6.84 6.08
C CYS A 75 7.07 7.67 6.97
N ASN A 76 6.64 8.88 7.32
CA ASN A 76 7.38 9.85 8.15
C ASN A 76 8.72 10.34 7.55
N ARG A 77 9.01 10.03 6.28
CA ARG A 77 10.25 10.42 5.59
C ARG A 77 9.99 11.26 4.34
N LEU A 78 8.73 11.63 4.10
CA LEU A 78 8.31 12.39 2.93
C LEU A 78 8.30 13.89 3.21
N ASN A 79 8.69 14.68 2.20
CA ASN A 79 8.36 16.10 2.19
C ASN A 79 6.87 16.29 1.88
N THR A 80 6.39 17.54 1.96
CA THR A 80 4.97 17.86 1.73
C THR A 80 4.46 17.35 0.38
N ASP A 81 5.16 17.63 -0.73
CA ASP A 81 4.70 17.24 -2.06
C ASP A 81 4.61 15.72 -2.22
N GLN A 82 5.59 14.98 -1.70
CA GLN A 82 5.58 13.53 -1.71
C GLN A 82 4.48 12.96 -0.83
N GLN A 83 4.25 13.56 0.34
CA GLN A 83 3.17 13.18 1.23
C GLN A 83 1.83 13.30 0.51
N LEU A 84 1.58 14.39 -0.23
CA LEU A 84 0.35 14.55 -1.02
C LEU A 84 0.18 13.49 -2.11
N LYS A 85 1.28 13.08 -2.75
CA LYS A 85 1.25 11.98 -3.74
C LYS A 85 0.89 10.66 -3.07
N LEU A 86 1.49 10.36 -1.92
CA LEU A 86 1.17 9.16 -1.16
C LEU A 86 -0.30 9.16 -0.73
N GLU A 87 -0.77 10.26 -0.13
CA GLU A 87 -2.16 10.44 0.30
C GLU A 87 -3.16 10.18 -0.84
N SER A 88 -2.91 10.80 -2.00
CA SER A 88 -3.76 10.62 -3.18
C SER A 88 -3.71 9.19 -3.72
N ALA A 89 -2.53 8.56 -3.76
CA ALA A 89 -2.36 7.21 -4.29
C ALA A 89 -3.01 6.16 -3.38
N LEU A 90 -2.83 6.28 -2.07
CA LEU A 90 -3.46 5.40 -1.08
C LEU A 90 -4.98 5.50 -1.12
N PHE A 91 -5.52 6.73 -1.17
CA PHE A 91 -6.97 6.93 -1.31
C PHE A 91 -7.49 6.29 -2.61
N LYS A 92 -6.84 6.57 -3.75
CA LYS A 92 -7.22 5.98 -5.05
C LYS A 92 -7.20 4.46 -4.97
N TYR A 93 -6.16 3.86 -4.40
CA TYR A 93 -6.04 2.41 -4.31
C TYR A 93 -7.10 1.81 -3.37
N LEU A 94 -7.42 2.43 -2.23
CA LEU A 94 -8.53 2.04 -1.37
C LEU A 94 -9.87 2.05 -2.13
N ILE A 95 -10.13 3.07 -2.95
CA ILE A 95 -11.41 3.20 -3.66
C ILE A 95 -11.52 2.22 -4.83
N PHE A 96 -10.45 2.02 -5.61
CA PHE A 96 -10.52 1.23 -6.85
C PHE A 96 -10.08 -0.23 -6.68
N TYR A 97 -9.31 -0.55 -5.64
CA TYR A 97 -8.85 -1.90 -5.30
C TYR A 97 -9.14 -2.24 -3.82
N PRO A 98 -10.38 -2.04 -3.34
CA PRO A 98 -10.72 -2.08 -1.92
C PRO A 98 -10.48 -3.43 -1.25
N LYS A 99 -10.74 -4.54 -1.96
CA LYS A 99 -10.50 -5.90 -1.45
C LYS A 99 -9.01 -6.11 -1.17
N GLU A 100 -8.17 -5.84 -2.18
CA GLU A 100 -6.72 -5.98 -2.07
C GLU A 100 -6.15 -5.06 -0.99
N TYR A 101 -6.62 -3.81 -0.93
CA TYR A 101 -6.24 -2.90 0.15
C TYR A 101 -6.57 -3.48 1.52
N SER A 102 -7.80 -3.97 1.71
CA SER A 102 -8.23 -4.55 2.99
C SER A 102 -7.38 -5.75 3.41
N GLU A 103 -7.03 -6.63 2.46
CA GLU A 103 -6.17 -7.79 2.71
C GLU A 103 -4.75 -7.38 3.10
N CYS A 104 -4.23 -6.30 2.50
CA CYS A 104 -2.92 -5.76 2.84
C CYS A 104 -2.92 -5.15 4.24
N ILE A 105 -3.89 -4.29 4.56
CA ILE A 105 -3.98 -3.63 5.87
C ILE A 105 -4.12 -4.65 7.00
N LYS A 106 -4.94 -5.69 6.84
CA LYS A 106 -5.14 -6.73 7.85
C LYS A 106 -3.86 -7.52 8.20
N LYS A 107 -2.88 -7.55 7.29
CA LYS A 107 -1.61 -8.27 7.47
C LYS A 107 -0.45 -7.34 7.84
N MET A 108 -0.70 -6.04 7.88
CA MET A 108 0.30 -5.01 8.10
C MET A 108 0.50 -4.78 9.60
N GLU A 109 1.72 -4.40 9.99
CA GLU A 109 2.01 -3.95 11.35
C GLU A 109 1.21 -2.67 11.66
N ILE A 110 0.72 -2.55 12.90
CA ILE A 110 -0.17 -1.46 13.32
C ILE A 110 0.41 -0.08 12.98
N GLN A 111 1.69 0.16 13.26
CA GLN A 111 2.35 1.44 12.98
C GLN A 111 2.35 1.81 11.49
N LYS A 112 2.49 0.81 10.62
CA LYS A 112 2.46 1.01 9.16
C LYS A 112 1.04 1.23 8.67
N SER A 113 0.05 0.48 9.20
CA SER A 113 -1.36 0.70 8.87
C SER A 113 -1.87 2.06 9.35
N ASP A 114 -1.39 2.53 10.50
CA ASP A 114 -1.74 3.85 11.05
C ASP A 114 -1.23 4.96 10.15
N CYS A 115 0.00 4.87 9.64
CA CYS A 115 0.52 5.82 8.67
C CYS A 115 -0.40 5.96 7.44
N PHE A 116 -0.90 4.84 6.91
CA PHE A 116 -1.80 4.85 5.76
C PHE A 116 -3.17 5.41 6.13
N LEU A 117 -3.68 5.08 7.32
CA LEU A 117 -4.94 5.62 7.83
C LEU A 117 -4.87 7.14 7.97
N PHE A 118 -3.80 7.67 8.57
CA PHE A 118 -3.58 9.13 8.68
C PHE A 118 -3.45 9.80 7.31
N SER A 119 -2.74 9.16 6.38
CA SER A 119 -2.60 9.69 5.01
C SER A 119 -3.94 9.79 4.29
N ILE A 120 -4.77 8.73 4.38
CA ILE A 120 -6.11 8.74 3.79
C ILE A 120 -7.02 9.75 4.49
N SER A 121 -6.92 9.86 5.81
CA SER A 121 -7.67 10.85 6.60
C SER A 121 -7.35 12.29 6.17
N ASN A 122 -6.06 12.61 6.02
CA ASN A 122 -5.63 13.90 5.50
C ASN A 122 -6.19 14.15 4.10
N TYR A 123 -6.18 13.15 3.23
CA TYR A 123 -6.69 13.29 1.88
C TYR A 123 -8.19 13.61 1.85
N ILE A 124 -8.97 12.87 2.62
CA ILE A 124 -10.42 13.08 2.77
C ILE A 124 -10.68 14.51 3.29
N ARG A 125 -10.01 14.88 4.38
CA ARG A 125 -10.22 16.17 5.05
C ARG A 125 -9.78 17.37 4.22
N LEU A 126 -8.60 17.32 3.58
CA LEU A 126 -8.01 18.48 2.92
C LEU A 126 -8.42 18.61 1.45
N TYR A 127 -8.56 17.49 0.75
CA TYR A 127 -8.70 17.50 -0.71
C TYR A 127 -10.12 17.20 -1.17
N LEU A 128 -10.77 16.21 -0.57
CA LEU A 128 -12.08 15.75 -1.03
C LEU A 128 -13.23 16.53 -0.42
N SER A 129 -13.14 16.90 0.86
CA SER A 129 -14.16 17.73 1.52
C SER A 129 -14.34 19.09 0.84
N ARG A 130 -13.23 19.71 0.39
CA ARG A 130 -13.24 20.97 -0.38
C ARG A 130 -13.91 20.84 -1.74
N LYS A 131 -14.02 19.62 -2.25
CA LYS A 131 -14.72 19.28 -3.50
C LYS A 131 -16.10 18.69 -3.24
N GLU A 132 -16.60 18.80 -2.00
CA GLU A 132 -17.95 18.42 -1.57
C GLU A 132 -18.28 16.92 -1.76
N ILE A 133 -17.28 16.05 -1.75
CA ILE A 133 -17.50 14.59 -1.80
C ILE A 133 -17.82 14.07 -0.40
N THR A 134 -18.94 13.39 -0.25
CA THR A 134 -19.37 12.82 1.04
C THR A 134 -18.72 11.47 1.32
N ILE A 135 -18.61 11.11 2.61
CA ILE A 135 -18.14 9.77 3.01
C ILE A 135 -19.02 8.64 2.45
N ILE A 136 -20.33 8.88 2.34
CA ILE A 136 -21.30 7.95 1.73
C ILE A 136 -20.97 7.72 0.25
N SER A 137 -20.65 8.80 -0.49
CA SER A 137 -20.21 8.71 -1.88
C SER A 137 -18.95 7.85 -2.01
N MET A 138 -17.95 8.06 -1.15
CA MET A 138 -16.70 7.30 -1.16
C MET A 138 -16.96 5.80 -0.91
N LYS A 139 -17.75 5.48 0.12
CA LYS A 139 -18.16 4.10 0.44
C LYS A 139 -18.85 3.41 -0.73
N ASN A 140 -19.82 4.09 -1.36
CA ASN A 140 -20.55 3.52 -2.49
C ASN A 140 -19.64 3.26 -3.70
N VAL A 141 -18.70 4.17 -3.99
CA VAL A 141 -17.72 3.95 -5.08
C VAL A 141 -16.82 2.77 -4.73
N ALA A 142 -16.27 2.70 -3.51
CA ALA A 142 -15.46 1.57 -3.09
C ALA A 142 -16.23 0.25 -3.20
N LYS A 143 -17.48 0.18 -2.71
CA LYS A 143 -18.34 -1.00 -2.86
C LYS A 143 -18.52 -1.40 -4.33
N ASN A 144 -18.75 -0.45 -5.23
CA ASN A 144 -18.91 -0.71 -6.65
C ASN A 144 -17.65 -1.31 -7.30
N HIS A 145 -16.46 -0.97 -6.79
CA HIS A 145 -15.19 -1.55 -7.24
C HIS A 145 -14.81 -2.85 -6.53
N CYS A 146 -15.47 -3.19 -5.42
CA CYS A 146 -15.24 -4.41 -4.65
C CYS A 146 -16.00 -5.62 -5.24
N LYS A 147 -15.63 -6.06 -6.45
CA LYS A 147 -16.25 -7.24 -7.08
C LYS A 147 -15.98 -8.49 -6.23
N ASN A 148 -17.02 -9.28 -5.99
CA ASN A 148 -16.95 -10.53 -5.20
C ASN A 148 -16.46 -10.35 -3.76
N CYS A 149 -16.70 -9.18 -3.16
CA CYS A 149 -16.47 -8.97 -1.74
C CYS A 149 -17.61 -9.59 -0.92
N THR A 150 -17.23 -10.25 0.17
CA THR A 150 -18.13 -10.70 1.22
C THR A 150 -18.65 -9.49 2.01
N ASP A 151 -19.76 -9.67 2.73
CA ASP A 151 -20.30 -8.61 3.59
C ASP A 151 -19.27 -8.13 4.62
N SER A 152 -18.50 -9.05 5.21
CA SER A 152 -17.42 -8.71 6.14
C SER A 152 -16.30 -7.87 5.52
N GLU A 153 -15.99 -8.07 4.24
CA GLU A 153 -15.03 -7.23 3.52
C GLU A 153 -15.59 -5.83 3.26
N ILE A 154 -16.87 -5.73 2.87
CA ILE A 154 -17.55 -4.45 2.69
C ILE A 154 -17.62 -3.68 4.02
N ASP A 155 -17.97 -4.35 5.11
CA ASP A 155 -18.03 -3.76 6.45
C ASP A 155 -16.66 -3.22 6.87
N PHE A 156 -15.59 -3.99 6.60
CA PHE A 156 -14.22 -3.51 6.85
C PHE A 156 -13.93 -2.22 6.09
N ILE A 157 -14.21 -2.17 4.79
CA ILE A 157 -13.95 -0.98 3.96
C ILE A 157 -14.74 0.22 4.46
N TYR A 158 -16.00 0.02 4.84
CA TYR A 158 -16.88 1.08 5.32
C TYR A 158 -16.40 1.63 6.66
N ASN A 159 -16.07 0.74 7.59
CA ASN A 159 -15.53 1.11 8.91
C ASN A 159 -14.18 1.81 8.79
N TYR A 160 -13.33 1.36 7.86
CA TYR A 160 -12.04 1.99 7.62
C TYR A 160 -12.20 3.42 7.07
N LEU A 161 -13.13 3.62 6.13
CA LEU A 161 -13.46 4.95 5.61
C LEU A 161 -14.06 5.86 6.70
N ASP A 162 -14.96 5.34 7.55
CA ASP A 162 -15.50 6.10 8.67
C ASP A 162 -14.41 6.53 9.66
N LEU A 163 -13.54 5.59 10.02
CA LEU A 163 -12.42 5.86 10.91
C LEU A 163 -11.49 6.92 10.30
N ALA A 164 -11.13 6.79 9.02
CA ALA A 164 -10.33 7.79 8.33
C ALA A 164 -11.01 9.16 8.30
N ASN A 165 -12.34 9.22 8.20
CA ASN A 165 -13.07 10.48 8.20
C ASN A 165 -13.16 11.13 9.59
N SER A 166 -13.05 10.37 10.69
CA SER A 166 -13.21 10.87 12.06
C SER A 166 -11.90 11.12 12.81
N ILE A 167 -10.81 10.40 12.50
CA ILE A 167 -9.59 10.37 13.32
C ILE A 167 -8.85 11.71 13.47
N LEU A 168 -9.06 12.67 12.57
CA LEU A 168 -8.48 14.02 12.65
C LEU A 168 -9.45 15.08 13.21
N ASN A 169 -10.63 14.66 13.68
CA ASN A 169 -11.63 15.53 14.31
C ASN A 169 -11.62 15.43 15.85
N GLU A 170 -10.68 14.66 16.40
CA GLU A 170 -10.32 14.61 17.84
C GLU A 170 -9.12 15.53 18.12
#